data_AF-A0A401VUV0-F1
#
_entry.id   AF-A0A401VUV0-F1
#
_cell.length_a   1.000
_cell.length_b   1.000
_cell.length_c   1.000
_cell.angle_alpha   90.00
_cell.angle_beta   90.00
_cell.angle_gamma   90.00
#
_symmetry.space_group_name_H-M   'P 1'
#
loop_
_entity.id
_entity.type
_entity.pdbx_description
1 polymer ?
#
loop_
_entity_poly.entity_id
_entity_poly.type
_entity_poly.pdbx_seq_one_letter_code
_entity_poly.pdbx_strand_id
1 'polypeptide(L)'
;MSPRDHGYARYKLDGCRCYVCGFAVAQWRDAREQAVRRGQWQPYVDAAPVRAHLRRLQACGLGLRRIAQAAGVDRKRLQAVLHGRPERGTPPQRQVRPGLAQAVLAIEPTEDLLGPATVIDATGTRRRLQALVAAGWPQARLAARLGMARGCVSALMARERVCVRTVRAVKALYDTLWCADPRRHGVDAQAYSRARNQARSRYWAPVGAWDDDTLDDPAAVPDTGAANEPTRMERTAARHDEIVHLASFGLSALEVGARLGVSSTTVGTVLRAERAEHVGHRRARSDARPRPPPRGTAPGAAPDRDYA
;
A
#
# COMPACT_ATOMS: atom_id res chain seq x y z
N MET A 1 25.47 -5.49 -43.94
CA MET A 1 25.54 -4.37 -42.98
C MET A 1 24.72 -4.75 -41.75
N SER A 2 25.26 -4.59 -40.53
CA SER A 2 24.52 -4.93 -39.31
C SER A 2 23.29 -4.02 -39.14
N PRO A 3 22.10 -4.55 -38.83
CA PRO A 3 20.85 -3.78 -38.78
C PRO A 3 20.69 -2.91 -37.52
N ARG A 4 21.66 -2.89 -36.59
CA ARG A 4 21.57 -2.09 -35.36
C ARG A 4 21.77 -0.60 -35.63
N ASP A 5 21.06 0.25 -34.91
CA ASP A 5 21.20 1.70 -35.00
C ASP A 5 22.62 2.18 -34.64
N HIS A 6 23.04 3.30 -35.24
CA HIS A 6 24.32 3.92 -34.92
C HIS A 6 24.33 4.46 -33.49
N GLY A 7 25.39 4.18 -32.73
CA GLY A 7 25.53 4.55 -31.33
C GLY A 7 26.51 3.65 -30.57
N TYR A 8 26.46 3.71 -29.23
CA TYR A 8 27.38 2.97 -28.34
C TYR A 8 27.39 1.46 -28.63
N ALA A 9 26.22 0.85 -28.78
CA ALA A 9 26.08 -0.60 -28.97
C ALA A 9 26.71 -1.07 -30.29
N ARG A 10 26.48 -0.36 -31.41
CA ARG A 10 27.06 -0.71 -32.72
C ARG A 10 28.57 -0.49 -32.76
N TYR A 11 29.11 0.50 -32.04
CA TYR A 11 30.56 0.64 -31.89
C TYR A 11 31.19 -0.59 -31.22
N LYS A 12 30.56 -1.06 -30.13
CA LYS A 12 31.11 -2.13 -29.27
C LYS A 12 30.90 -3.53 -29.81
N LEU A 13 29.71 -3.81 -30.37
CA LEU A 13 29.32 -5.14 -30.81
C LEU A 13 29.62 -5.39 -32.29
N ASP A 14 29.40 -4.39 -33.14
CA ASP A 14 29.54 -4.50 -34.60
C ASP A 14 30.83 -3.87 -35.13
N GLY A 15 31.65 -3.29 -34.27
CA GLY A 15 32.93 -2.70 -34.63
C GLY A 15 32.85 -1.41 -35.46
N CYS A 16 31.68 -0.77 -35.58
CA CYS A 16 31.54 0.46 -36.35
C CYS A 16 32.39 1.59 -35.76
N ARG A 17 33.08 2.36 -36.61
CA ARG A 17 33.99 3.46 -36.23
C ARG A 17 33.59 4.82 -36.80
N CYS A 18 32.36 4.96 -37.31
CA CYS A 18 31.89 6.27 -37.78
C CYS A 18 31.82 7.29 -36.62
N TYR A 19 31.78 8.58 -36.97
CA TYR A 19 31.76 9.68 -36.00
C TYR A 19 30.67 9.51 -34.93
N VAL A 20 29.43 9.22 -35.32
CA VAL A 20 28.29 9.04 -34.38
C VAL A 20 28.57 7.94 -33.35
N CYS A 21 29.05 6.79 -33.80
CA CYS A 21 29.39 5.65 -32.95
C CYS A 21 30.58 5.96 -32.03
N GLY A 22 31.62 6.62 -32.55
CA GLY A 22 32.79 7.04 -31.78
C GLY A 22 32.45 8.08 -30.71
N PHE A 23 31.65 9.08 -31.08
CA PHE A 23 31.17 10.11 -30.17
C PHE A 23 30.31 9.55 -29.04
N ALA A 24 29.40 8.60 -29.33
CA ALA A 24 28.62 7.93 -28.30
C ALA A 24 29.47 7.16 -27.27
N VAL A 25 30.61 6.58 -27.70
CA VAL A 25 31.56 5.93 -26.78
C VAL A 25 32.39 6.93 -25.99
N ALA A 26 32.79 8.05 -26.60
CA ALA A 26 33.47 9.14 -25.90
C ALA A 26 32.58 9.72 -24.79
N GLN A 27 31.34 10.08 -25.09
CA GLN A 27 30.39 10.56 -24.09
C GLN A 27 30.18 9.56 -22.94
N TRP A 28 30.05 8.26 -23.24
CA TRP A 28 29.91 7.25 -22.21
C TRP A 28 31.16 7.14 -21.31
N ARG A 29 32.36 7.27 -21.89
CA ARG A 29 33.63 7.25 -21.14
C ARG A 29 33.72 8.46 -20.22
N ASP A 30 33.42 9.65 -20.74
CA ASP A 30 33.46 10.90 -19.98
C ASP A 30 32.45 10.86 -18.83
N ALA A 31 31.20 10.45 -19.10
CA ALA A 31 30.17 10.31 -18.07
C ALA A 31 30.56 9.30 -16.98
N ARG A 32 31.16 8.16 -17.36
CA ARG A 32 31.69 7.18 -16.41
C ARG A 32 32.82 7.77 -15.57
N GLU A 33 33.77 8.47 -16.19
CA GLU A 33 34.91 9.05 -15.48
C GLU A 33 34.46 10.12 -14.49
N GLN A 34 33.52 10.99 -14.88
CA GLN A 34 32.92 11.96 -13.97
C GLN A 34 32.21 11.28 -12.80
N ALA A 35 31.44 10.21 -13.05
CA ALA A 35 30.78 9.45 -11.98
C ALA A 35 31.80 8.79 -11.03
N VAL A 36 32.93 8.28 -11.54
CA VAL A 36 34.02 7.71 -10.72
C VAL A 36 34.66 8.80 -9.87
N ARG A 37 35.00 9.96 -10.45
CA ARG A 37 35.58 11.10 -9.72
C ARG A 37 34.68 11.60 -8.60
N ARG A 38 33.36 11.55 -8.80
CA ARG A 38 32.34 11.92 -7.80
C ARG A 38 32.03 10.82 -6.78
N GLY A 39 32.65 9.63 -6.89
CA GLY A 39 32.34 8.48 -6.05
C GLY A 39 30.93 7.88 -6.27
N GLN A 40 30.23 8.30 -7.32
CA GLN A 40 28.86 7.90 -7.65
C GLN A 40 28.81 6.68 -8.59
N TRP A 41 29.96 6.23 -9.10
CA TRP A 41 30.03 5.07 -9.98
C TRP A 41 29.86 3.77 -9.19
N GLN A 42 28.61 3.28 -9.12
CA GLN A 42 28.25 2.00 -8.51
C GLN A 42 27.67 1.07 -9.59
N PRO A 43 28.52 0.36 -10.36
CA PRO A 43 28.06 -0.48 -11.47
C PRO A 43 27.29 -1.72 -10.99
N TYR A 44 27.50 -2.09 -9.72
CA TYR A 44 26.86 -3.20 -9.04
C TYR A 44 26.56 -2.85 -7.59
N VAL A 45 25.50 -3.44 -7.04
CA VAL A 45 25.07 -3.34 -5.64
C VAL A 45 24.94 -4.75 -5.05
N ASP A 46 24.90 -4.85 -3.73
CA ASP A 46 24.72 -6.12 -3.03
C ASP A 46 23.39 -6.79 -3.42
N ALA A 47 23.47 -8.09 -3.71
CA ALA A 47 22.32 -8.92 -4.05
C ALA A 47 21.55 -9.42 -2.82
N ALA A 48 22.10 -9.34 -1.60
CA ALA A 48 21.47 -9.88 -0.40
C ALA A 48 20.09 -9.27 -0.09
N PRO A 49 19.88 -7.94 -0.14
CA PRO A 49 18.55 -7.34 0.08
C PRO A 49 17.51 -7.81 -0.96
N VAL A 50 17.94 -7.89 -2.22
CA VAL A 50 17.12 -8.38 -3.33
C VAL A 50 16.71 -9.83 -3.11
N ARG A 51 17.65 -10.69 -2.69
CA ARG A 51 17.38 -12.11 -2.43
C ARG A 51 16.44 -12.31 -1.24
N ALA A 52 16.62 -11.54 -0.17
CA ALA A 52 15.73 -11.57 0.99
C ALA A 52 14.31 -11.16 0.60
N HIS A 53 14.18 -10.09 -0.18
CA HIS A 53 12.88 -9.62 -0.66
C HIS A 53 12.20 -10.61 -1.60
N LEU A 54 12.94 -11.21 -2.55
CA LEU A 54 12.41 -12.27 -3.41
C LEU A 54 11.84 -13.45 -2.62
N ARG A 55 12.52 -13.86 -1.53
CA ARG A 55 12.01 -14.91 -0.64
C ARG A 55 10.74 -14.48 0.09
N ARG A 56 10.63 -13.22 0.52
CA ARG A 56 9.39 -12.69 1.10
C ARG A 56 8.24 -12.74 0.10
N LEU A 57 8.46 -12.28 -1.14
CA LEU A 57 7.45 -12.36 -2.21
C LEU A 57 7.02 -13.80 -2.49
N GLN A 58 7.96 -14.75 -2.48
CA GLN A 58 7.64 -16.18 -2.63
C GLN A 58 6.84 -16.73 -1.45
N ALA A 59 7.14 -16.31 -0.22
CA ALA A 59 6.36 -16.69 0.97
C ALA A 59 4.92 -16.15 0.89
N CYS A 60 4.71 -15.00 0.24
CA CYS A 60 3.39 -14.46 -0.07
C CYS A 60 2.71 -15.14 -1.29
N GLY A 61 3.32 -16.17 -1.89
CA GLY A 61 2.74 -16.92 -3.01
C GLY A 61 3.02 -16.34 -4.40
N LEU A 62 3.89 -15.33 -4.54
CA LEU A 62 4.34 -14.85 -5.86
C LEU A 62 5.43 -15.76 -6.42
N GLY A 63 5.13 -16.41 -7.55
CA GLY A 63 6.13 -17.18 -8.30
C GLY A 63 7.11 -16.29 -9.07
N LEU A 64 8.34 -16.78 -9.29
CA LEU A 64 9.41 -16.03 -9.98
C LEU A 64 9.02 -15.53 -11.38
N ARG A 65 8.16 -16.25 -12.12
CA ARG A 65 7.68 -15.80 -13.43
C ARG A 65 6.86 -14.50 -13.31
N ARG A 66 6.06 -14.38 -12.27
CA ARG A 66 5.19 -13.23 -12.02
C ARG A 66 5.99 -12.04 -11.50
N ILE A 67 6.92 -12.29 -10.58
CA ILE A 67 7.88 -11.28 -10.10
C ILE A 67 8.71 -10.73 -11.26
N ALA A 68 9.20 -11.60 -12.16
CA ALA A 68 9.93 -11.21 -13.35
C ALA A 68 9.12 -10.29 -14.27
N GLN A 69 7.84 -10.64 -14.49
CA GLN A 69 6.92 -9.82 -15.28
C GLN A 69 6.69 -8.44 -14.63
N ALA A 70 6.45 -8.40 -13.31
CA ALA A 70 6.22 -7.16 -12.57
C ALA A 70 7.46 -6.24 -12.55
N ALA A 71 8.66 -6.81 -12.40
CA ALA A 71 9.92 -6.05 -12.42
C ALA A 71 10.41 -5.71 -13.84
N GLY A 72 9.79 -6.24 -14.90
CA GLY A 72 10.28 -6.07 -16.28
C GLY A 72 11.67 -6.70 -16.52
N VAL A 73 11.97 -7.80 -15.82
CA VAL A 73 13.28 -8.47 -15.89
C VAL A 73 13.15 -9.92 -16.37
N ASP A 74 14.23 -10.46 -16.92
CA ASP A 74 14.27 -11.87 -17.32
C ASP A 74 14.23 -12.81 -16.10
N ARG A 75 13.35 -13.83 -16.13
CA ARG A 75 13.16 -14.80 -15.04
C ARG A 75 14.46 -15.54 -14.67
N LYS A 76 15.33 -15.84 -15.64
CA LYS A 76 16.61 -16.52 -15.39
C LYS A 76 17.57 -15.62 -14.61
N ARG A 77 17.47 -14.29 -14.72
CA ARG A 77 18.24 -13.37 -13.87
C ARG A 77 17.82 -13.50 -12.41
N LEU A 78 16.51 -13.53 -12.13
CA LEU A 78 16.02 -13.75 -10.76
C LEU A 78 16.43 -15.13 -10.22
N GLN A 79 16.38 -16.18 -11.06
CA GLN A 79 16.85 -17.51 -10.68
C GLN A 79 18.35 -17.52 -10.32
N ALA A 80 19.19 -16.83 -11.11
CA ALA A 80 20.62 -16.70 -10.83
C ALA A 80 20.92 -15.91 -9.54
N VAL A 81 20.08 -14.91 -9.22
CA VAL A 81 20.16 -14.20 -7.93
C VAL A 81 19.74 -15.13 -6.79
N LEU A 82 18.69 -15.93 -6.93
CA LEU A 82 18.21 -16.73 -5.80
C LEU A 82 19.04 -18.00 -5.53
N HIS A 83 19.33 -18.76 -6.58
CA HIS A 83 19.89 -20.11 -6.51
C HIS A 83 21.24 -20.25 -7.22
N GLY A 84 21.68 -19.22 -7.95
CA GLY A 84 22.83 -19.34 -8.84
C GLY A 84 22.49 -20.12 -10.10
N ARG A 85 23.51 -20.72 -10.70
CA ARG A 85 23.39 -21.59 -11.88
C ARG A 85 24.04 -22.92 -11.57
N PRO A 86 23.33 -23.83 -10.88
CA PRO A 86 23.88 -25.13 -10.51
C PRO A 86 24.34 -25.93 -11.74
N GLU A 87 23.66 -25.78 -12.88
CA GLU A 87 24.03 -26.40 -14.15
C GLU A 87 25.38 -25.92 -14.71
N ARG A 88 25.90 -24.80 -14.19
CA ARG A 88 27.23 -24.25 -14.51
C ARG A 88 28.15 -24.20 -13.28
N GLY A 89 27.78 -24.86 -12.18
CA GLY A 89 28.52 -24.81 -10.92
C GLY A 89 28.67 -23.40 -10.31
N THR A 90 27.85 -22.43 -10.74
CA THR A 90 27.98 -21.04 -10.30
C THR A 90 27.11 -20.79 -9.08
N PRO A 91 27.65 -20.29 -7.96
CA PRO A 91 26.86 -19.99 -6.77
C PRO A 91 25.90 -18.80 -7.00
N PRO A 92 24.94 -18.57 -6.10
CA PRO A 92 24.07 -17.40 -6.14
C PRO A 92 24.86 -16.10 -6.27
N GLN A 93 24.39 -15.18 -7.13
CA GLN A 93 25.10 -13.94 -7.39
C GLN A 93 25.30 -13.13 -6.09
N ARG A 94 26.53 -12.62 -5.90
CA ARG A 94 26.87 -11.73 -4.77
C ARG A 94 26.47 -10.28 -5.06
N GLN A 95 26.51 -9.87 -6.33
CA GLN A 95 26.22 -8.51 -6.74
C GLN A 95 25.28 -8.48 -7.96
N VAL A 96 24.45 -7.45 -8.05
CA VAL A 96 23.48 -7.22 -9.13
C VAL A 96 23.56 -5.80 -9.67
N ARG A 97 22.96 -5.54 -10.85
CA ARG A 97 22.85 -4.17 -11.38
C ARG A 97 21.89 -3.33 -10.52
N PRO A 98 22.18 -2.05 -10.26
CA PRO A 98 21.31 -1.16 -9.48
C PRO A 98 19.85 -1.14 -9.99
N GLY A 99 19.64 -1.04 -11.30
CA GLY A 99 18.30 -1.03 -11.88
C GLY A 99 17.52 -2.33 -11.65
N LEU A 100 18.19 -3.50 -11.61
CA LEU A 100 17.54 -4.77 -11.26
C LEU A 100 17.15 -4.77 -9.78
N ALA A 101 18.04 -4.30 -8.91
CA ALA A 101 17.75 -4.23 -7.47
C ALA A 101 16.55 -3.32 -7.20
N GLN A 102 16.55 -2.11 -7.78
CA GLN A 102 15.45 -1.15 -7.65
C GLN A 102 14.13 -1.73 -8.17
N ALA A 103 14.12 -2.32 -9.37
CA ALA A 103 12.91 -2.88 -9.95
C ALA A 103 12.32 -4.03 -9.12
N VAL A 104 13.17 -4.88 -8.53
CA VAL A 104 12.70 -5.98 -7.68
C VAL A 104 12.27 -5.49 -6.30
N LEU A 105 13.00 -4.55 -5.68
CA LEU A 105 12.69 -4.04 -4.34
C LEU A 105 11.45 -3.14 -4.32
N ALA A 106 11.04 -2.57 -5.45
CA ALA A 106 9.82 -1.78 -5.58
C ALA A 106 8.54 -2.65 -5.66
N ILE A 107 8.66 -3.98 -5.74
CA ILE A 107 7.48 -4.86 -5.84
C ILE A 107 6.90 -5.08 -4.45
N GLU A 108 5.64 -4.70 -4.27
CA GLU A 108 4.87 -5.05 -3.09
C GLU A 108 3.99 -6.27 -3.35
N PRO A 109 3.86 -7.22 -2.40
CA PRO A 109 3.03 -8.40 -2.58
C PRO A 109 1.54 -8.04 -2.45
N THR A 110 0.95 -7.55 -3.53
CA THR A 110 -0.49 -7.26 -3.61
C THR A 110 -1.28 -8.44 -4.17
N GLU A 111 -2.57 -8.54 -3.82
CA GLU A 111 -3.46 -9.60 -4.33
C GLU A 111 -3.56 -9.62 -5.86
N ASP A 112 -3.45 -8.46 -6.50
CA ASP A 112 -3.53 -8.30 -7.96
C ASP A 112 -2.34 -8.92 -8.68
N LEU A 113 -1.17 -8.93 -8.03
CA LEU A 113 0.01 -9.58 -8.55
C LEU A 113 -0.07 -11.10 -8.44
N LEU A 114 -0.86 -11.65 -7.53
CA LEU A 114 -0.98 -13.10 -7.39
C LEU A 114 -1.62 -13.77 -8.62
N GLY A 115 -1.27 -15.04 -8.84
CA GLY A 115 -1.85 -15.85 -9.90
C GLY A 115 -3.30 -16.25 -9.55
N PRO A 116 -4.20 -16.39 -10.53
CA PRO A 116 -5.61 -16.72 -10.26
C PRO A 116 -5.81 -18.08 -9.57
N ALA A 117 -4.90 -19.03 -9.79
CA ALA A 117 -4.91 -20.35 -9.17
C ALA A 117 -4.14 -20.40 -7.83
N THR A 118 -3.44 -19.34 -7.44
CA THR A 118 -2.76 -19.28 -6.15
C THR A 118 -3.79 -19.37 -5.03
N VAL A 119 -3.50 -20.17 -4.01
CA VAL A 119 -4.37 -20.37 -2.85
C VAL A 119 -3.91 -19.46 -1.73
N ILE A 120 -4.81 -18.62 -1.23
CA ILE A 120 -4.57 -17.67 -0.13
C ILE A 120 -5.60 -17.85 0.99
N ASP A 121 -5.40 -17.13 2.08
CA ASP A 121 -6.32 -17.10 3.21
C ASP A 121 -7.72 -16.61 2.78
N ALA A 122 -8.75 -17.25 3.32
CA ALA A 122 -10.14 -17.00 2.94
C ALA A 122 -10.86 -16.00 3.85
N THR A 123 -10.20 -15.44 4.87
CA THR A 123 -10.80 -14.54 5.87
C THR A 123 -11.56 -13.41 5.20
N GLY A 124 -10.90 -12.70 4.29
CA GLY A 124 -11.50 -11.62 3.52
C GLY A 124 -12.72 -12.02 2.70
N THR A 125 -12.64 -13.18 2.05
CA THR A 125 -13.74 -13.73 1.24
C THR A 125 -14.93 -14.09 2.12
N ARG A 126 -14.66 -14.73 3.27
CA ARG A 126 -15.67 -15.14 4.24
C ARG A 126 -16.39 -13.92 4.81
N ARG A 127 -15.66 -12.91 5.28
CA ARG A 127 -16.20 -11.68 5.87
C ARG A 127 -17.08 -10.92 4.87
N ARG A 128 -16.63 -10.74 3.63
CA ARG A 128 -17.43 -10.08 2.57
C ARG A 128 -18.74 -10.82 2.29
N LEU A 129 -18.72 -12.15 2.16
CA LEU A 129 -19.94 -12.93 1.94
C LEU A 129 -20.88 -12.87 3.14
N GLN A 130 -20.36 -12.97 4.37
CA GLN A 130 -21.14 -12.86 5.60
C GLN A 130 -21.82 -11.49 5.73
N ALA A 131 -21.09 -10.41 5.42
CA ALA A 131 -21.61 -9.05 5.43
C ALA A 131 -22.76 -8.87 4.42
N LEU A 132 -22.63 -9.41 3.19
CA LEU A 132 -23.72 -9.38 2.21
C LEU A 132 -24.96 -10.15 2.70
N VAL A 133 -24.77 -11.30 3.37
CA VAL A 133 -25.90 -12.03 3.96
C VAL A 133 -26.54 -11.22 5.10
N ALA A 134 -25.74 -10.54 5.92
CA ALA A 134 -26.22 -9.64 6.97
C ALA A 134 -26.98 -8.43 6.41
N ALA A 135 -26.60 -7.92 5.23
CA ALA A 135 -27.34 -6.91 4.48
C ALA A 135 -28.67 -7.44 3.88
N GLY A 136 -28.87 -8.76 3.88
CA GLY A 136 -30.11 -9.41 3.47
C GLY A 136 -30.04 -10.10 2.10
N TRP A 137 -28.84 -10.30 1.54
CA TRP A 137 -28.67 -11.08 0.31
C TRP A 137 -28.71 -12.59 0.60
N PRO A 138 -29.66 -13.36 0.03
CA PRO A 138 -29.69 -14.81 0.23
C PRO A 138 -28.50 -15.51 -0.43
N GLN A 139 -27.89 -16.49 0.24
CA GLN A 139 -26.73 -17.23 -0.29
C GLN A 139 -26.97 -17.84 -1.68
N ALA A 140 -28.18 -18.31 -1.97
CA ALA A 140 -28.54 -18.85 -3.28
C ALA A 140 -28.47 -17.79 -4.40
N ARG A 141 -28.78 -16.52 -4.10
CA ARG A 141 -28.64 -15.41 -5.06
C ARG A 141 -27.18 -15.03 -5.26
N LEU A 142 -26.39 -15.03 -4.19
CA LEU A 142 -24.93 -14.81 -4.26
C LEU A 142 -24.27 -15.90 -5.11
N ALA A 143 -24.62 -17.18 -4.90
CA ALA A 143 -24.12 -18.30 -5.68
C ALA A 143 -24.43 -18.15 -7.17
N ALA A 144 -25.68 -17.80 -7.51
CA ALA A 144 -26.09 -17.58 -8.89
C ALA A 144 -25.30 -16.43 -9.56
N ARG A 145 -25.08 -15.32 -8.86
CA ARG A 145 -24.27 -14.19 -9.37
C ARG A 145 -22.79 -14.53 -9.54
N LEU A 146 -22.26 -15.45 -8.76
CA LEU A 146 -20.89 -15.97 -8.90
C LEU A 146 -20.77 -17.10 -9.93
N GLY A 147 -21.88 -17.54 -10.56
CA GLY A 147 -21.88 -18.69 -11.46
C GLY A 147 -21.58 -20.02 -10.75
N MET A 148 -21.92 -20.12 -9.45
CA MET A 148 -21.64 -21.29 -8.61
C MET A 148 -22.92 -22.04 -8.22
N ALA A 149 -22.79 -23.32 -7.89
CA ALA A 149 -23.89 -24.11 -7.35
C ALA A 149 -24.34 -23.58 -5.97
N ARG A 150 -25.62 -23.76 -5.62
CA ARG A 150 -26.25 -23.16 -4.42
C ARG A 150 -25.52 -23.43 -3.11
N GLY A 151 -24.94 -24.62 -2.94
CA GLY A 151 -24.20 -25.01 -1.73
C GLY A 151 -22.79 -24.42 -1.62
N CYS A 152 -22.22 -23.89 -2.72
CA CYS A 152 -20.83 -23.45 -2.75
C CYS A 152 -20.57 -22.23 -1.85
N VAL A 153 -21.52 -21.30 -1.71
CA VAL A 153 -21.33 -20.10 -0.88
C VAL A 153 -21.19 -20.46 0.60
N SER A 154 -22.02 -21.38 1.11
CA SER A 154 -21.87 -21.87 2.48
C SER A 154 -20.54 -22.59 2.68
N ALA A 155 -20.10 -23.38 1.70
CA ALA A 155 -18.81 -24.08 1.74
C ALA A 155 -17.64 -23.09 1.70
N LEU A 156 -17.72 -22.02 0.90
CA LEU A 156 -16.70 -20.98 0.82
C LEU A 156 -16.53 -20.25 2.16
N MET A 157 -17.64 -19.94 2.84
CA MET A 157 -17.58 -19.31 4.17
C MET A 157 -16.99 -20.23 5.25
N ALA A 158 -16.97 -21.55 5.04
CA ALA A 158 -16.39 -22.50 5.99
C ALA A 158 -14.91 -22.83 5.71
N ARG A 159 -14.41 -22.54 4.51
CA ARG A 159 -13.02 -22.85 4.13
C ARG A 159 -12.04 -21.84 4.71
N GLU A 160 -10.87 -22.32 5.11
CA GLU A 160 -9.75 -21.48 5.55
C GLU A 160 -8.96 -20.90 4.38
N ARG A 161 -8.94 -21.59 3.23
CA ARG A 161 -8.17 -21.18 2.07
C ARG A 161 -8.97 -21.26 0.77
N VAL A 162 -8.76 -20.30 -0.11
CA VAL A 162 -9.46 -20.17 -1.40
C VAL A 162 -8.50 -19.69 -2.50
N CYS A 163 -8.83 -20.00 -3.75
CA CYS A 163 -8.05 -19.48 -4.89
C CYS A 163 -8.28 -17.97 -5.05
N VAL A 164 -7.24 -17.24 -5.45
CA VAL A 164 -7.31 -15.79 -5.76
C VAL A 164 -8.39 -15.46 -6.78
N ARG A 165 -8.66 -16.32 -7.77
CA ARG A 165 -9.78 -16.13 -8.71
C ARG A 165 -11.13 -15.98 -8.00
N THR A 166 -11.33 -16.74 -6.92
CA THR A 166 -12.55 -16.71 -6.12
C THR A 166 -12.57 -15.46 -5.25
N VAL A 167 -11.45 -15.09 -4.65
CA VAL A 167 -11.31 -13.84 -3.88
C VAL A 167 -11.70 -12.64 -4.73
N ARG A 168 -11.12 -12.53 -5.94
CA ARG A 168 -11.44 -11.45 -6.88
C ARG A 168 -12.91 -11.43 -7.29
N ALA A 169 -13.49 -12.59 -7.58
CA ALA A 169 -14.92 -12.68 -7.94
C ALA A 169 -15.83 -12.24 -6.80
N VAL A 170 -15.50 -12.60 -5.55
CA VAL A 170 -16.27 -12.20 -4.37
C VAL A 170 -16.07 -10.73 -4.04
N LYS A 171 -14.84 -10.20 -4.17
CA LYS A 171 -14.54 -8.77 -4.00
C LYS A 171 -15.36 -7.92 -4.98
N ALA A 172 -15.30 -8.24 -6.28
CA ALA A 172 -16.09 -7.55 -7.29
C ALA A 172 -17.61 -7.63 -7.02
N LEU A 173 -18.10 -8.78 -6.55
CA LEU A 173 -19.50 -8.93 -6.16
C LEU A 173 -19.85 -8.05 -4.96
N TYR A 174 -18.98 -8.01 -3.94
CA TYR A 174 -19.15 -7.18 -2.75
C TYR A 174 -19.21 -5.70 -3.12
N ASP A 175 -18.25 -5.21 -3.89
CA ASP A 175 -18.16 -3.82 -4.34
C ASP A 175 -19.42 -3.38 -5.10
N THR A 176 -20.09 -4.31 -5.79
CA THR A 176 -21.35 -4.04 -6.50
C THR A 176 -22.56 -4.02 -5.55
N LEU A 177 -22.57 -4.84 -4.50
CA LEU A 177 -23.77 -5.15 -3.72
C LEU A 177 -23.83 -4.54 -2.33
N TRP A 178 -22.70 -4.08 -1.78
CA TRP A 178 -22.61 -3.67 -0.38
C TRP A 178 -23.59 -2.54 0.00
N CYS A 179 -23.82 -1.58 -0.91
CA CYS A 179 -24.81 -0.50 -0.74
C CYS A 179 -26.19 -0.77 -1.40
N ALA A 180 -26.35 -1.88 -2.11
CA ALA A 180 -27.56 -2.14 -2.89
C ALA A 180 -28.66 -2.79 -2.03
N ASP A 181 -29.91 -2.30 -2.14
CA ASP A 181 -31.05 -2.93 -1.44
C ASP A 181 -31.45 -4.23 -2.15
N PRO A 182 -31.32 -5.43 -1.51
CA PRO A 182 -31.65 -6.70 -2.13
C PRO A 182 -33.08 -6.76 -2.69
N ARG A 183 -34.03 -6.05 -2.06
CA ARG A 183 -35.45 -6.05 -2.45
C ARG A 183 -35.68 -5.39 -3.81
N ARG A 184 -34.89 -4.37 -4.14
CA ARG A 184 -34.90 -3.71 -5.46
C ARG A 184 -34.28 -4.58 -6.55
N HIS A 185 -33.62 -5.67 -6.17
CA HIS A 185 -32.97 -6.61 -7.07
C HIS A 185 -33.64 -8.01 -7.07
N GLY A 186 -34.95 -8.05 -6.80
CA GLY A 186 -35.76 -9.28 -6.94
C GLY A 186 -35.52 -10.30 -5.84
N VAL A 187 -35.13 -9.86 -4.64
CA VAL A 187 -35.18 -10.67 -3.42
C VAL A 187 -36.51 -10.42 -2.73
N ASP A 188 -37.30 -11.49 -2.56
CA ASP A 188 -38.58 -11.42 -1.86
C ASP A 188 -38.41 -11.17 -0.36
N ALA A 189 -39.46 -10.68 0.29
CA ALA A 189 -39.43 -10.30 1.71
C ALA A 189 -39.07 -11.48 2.64
N GLN A 190 -39.51 -12.70 2.29
CA GLN A 190 -39.24 -13.89 3.10
C GLN A 190 -37.77 -14.31 2.99
N ALA A 191 -37.19 -14.30 1.79
CA ALA A 191 -35.78 -14.61 1.56
C ALA A 191 -34.87 -13.55 2.19
N TYR A 192 -35.24 -12.27 2.11
CA TYR A 192 -34.56 -11.16 2.77
C TYR A 192 -34.51 -11.38 4.30
N SER A 193 -35.67 -11.60 4.92
CA SER A 193 -35.76 -11.83 6.37
C SER A 193 -35.00 -13.08 6.81
N ARG A 194 -35.05 -14.17 6.03
CA ARG A 194 -34.29 -15.40 6.32
C ARG A 194 -32.78 -15.16 6.28
N ALA A 195 -32.28 -14.42 5.30
CA ALA A 195 -30.86 -14.09 5.20
C ALA A 195 -30.38 -13.27 6.42
N ARG A 196 -31.14 -12.24 6.80
CA ARG A 196 -30.82 -11.42 7.98
C ARG A 196 -30.90 -12.19 9.28
N ASN A 197 -31.91 -13.04 9.46
CA ASN A 197 -32.04 -13.87 10.65
C ASN A 197 -30.92 -14.90 10.77
N GLN A 198 -30.47 -15.46 9.64
CA GLN A 198 -29.31 -16.36 9.62
C GLN A 198 -28.01 -15.64 10.00
N ALA A 199 -27.79 -14.42 9.50
CA ALA A 199 -26.63 -13.64 9.89
C ALA A 199 -26.64 -13.31 11.38
N ARG A 200 -27.81 -12.92 11.93
CA ARG A 200 -27.99 -12.64 13.36
C ARG A 200 -27.73 -13.86 14.24
N SER A 201 -28.27 -15.02 13.88
CA SER A 201 -28.08 -16.25 14.67
C SER A 201 -26.64 -16.75 14.68
N ARG A 202 -25.85 -16.35 13.68
CA ARG A 202 -24.42 -16.69 13.56
C ARG A 202 -23.48 -15.55 13.94
N TYR A 203 -24.01 -14.44 14.47
CA TYR A 203 -23.23 -13.25 14.86
C TYR A 203 -22.35 -12.72 13.74
N TRP A 204 -22.84 -12.76 12.50
CA TRP A 204 -22.11 -12.23 11.35
C TRP A 204 -22.15 -10.71 11.35
N ALA A 205 -20.98 -10.09 11.30
CA ALA A 205 -20.83 -8.66 11.26
C ALA A 205 -21.49 -8.07 10.00
N PRO A 206 -22.21 -6.94 10.12
CA PRO A 206 -22.86 -6.29 8.98
C PRO A 206 -21.85 -5.61 8.05
N VAL A 207 -22.34 -5.18 6.87
CA VAL A 207 -21.59 -4.27 5.99
C VAL A 207 -21.25 -2.99 6.77
N GLY A 208 -20.00 -2.52 6.64
CA GLY A 208 -19.49 -1.33 7.34
C GLY A 208 -18.97 -1.58 8.76
N ALA A 209 -19.10 -2.80 9.29
CA ALA A 209 -18.48 -3.17 10.57
C ALA A 209 -17.00 -3.55 10.45
N TRP A 210 -16.48 -3.70 9.22
CA TRP A 210 -15.08 -3.96 8.96
C TRP A 210 -14.47 -2.72 8.33
N ASP A 211 -13.29 -2.33 8.82
CA ASP A 211 -12.45 -1.34 8.14
C ASP A 211 -11.90 -1.95 6.84
N ASP A 212 -12.03 -1.22 5.73
CA ASP A 212 -11.67 -1.66 4.40
C ASP A 212 -10.20 -2.06 4.28
N ASP A 213 -9.31 -1.42 5.07
CA ASP A 213 -7.87 -1.69 5.06
C ASP A 213 -7.49 -2.95 5.86
N THR A 214 -8.33 -3.40 6.79
CA THR A 214 -8.04 -4.53 7.69
C THR A 214 -8.96 -5.72 7.50
N LEU A 215 -9.94 -5.63 6.60
CA LEU A 215 -10.93 -6.67 6.35
C LEU A 215 -10.29 -8.03 6.02
N ASP A 216 -9.14 -8.03 5.35
CA ASP A 216 -8.41 -9.22 4.94
C ASP A 216 -7.43 -9.74 6.01
N ASP A 217 -7.19 -8.98 7.10
CA ASP A 217 -6.32 -9.39 8.21
C ASP A 217 -7.06 -10.34 9.18
N PRO A 218 -6.60 -11.60 9.34
CA PRO A 218 -7.16 -12.54 10.30
C PRO A 218 -7.22 -12.03 11.74
N ALA A 219 -6.31 -11.15 12.14
CA ALA A 219 -6.25 -10.57 13.48
C ALA A 219 -7.22 -9.39 13.68
N ALA A 220 -7.79 -8.82 12.61
CA ALA A 220 -8.73 -7.72 12.71
C ALA A 220 -10.04 -8.15 13.40
N VAL A 221 -10.65 -7.21 14.12
CA VAL A 221 -11.91 -7.39 14.86
C VAL A 221 -12.95 -6.42 14.30
N PRO A 222 -14.21 -6.84 14.09
CA PRO A 222 -15.22 -5.96 13.53
C PRO A 222 -15.75 -4.97 14.58
N ASP A 223 -15.97 -3.73 14.18
CA ASP A 223 -16.74 -2.77 14.95
C ASP A 223 -18.24 -3.06 14.79
N THR A 224 -18.75 -3.87 15.71
CA THR A 224 -20.18 -4.25 15.74
C THR A 224 -21.03 -3.28 16.57
N GLY A 225 -20.47 -2.17 17.05
CA GLY A 225 -21.16 -1.16 17.87
C GLY A 225 -21.66 -1.66 19.24
N ALA A 226 -21.51 -2.96 19.56
CA ALA A 226 -22.04 -3.56 20.78
C ALA A 226 -21.06 -3.54 21.97
N ALA A 227 -19.77 -3.31 21.72
CA ALA A 227 -18.72 -3.37 22.73
C ALA A 227 -18.10 -2.02 23.11
N ASN A 228 -18.32 -0.97 22.31
CA ASN A 228 -17.72 0.34 22.50
C ASN A 228 -18.81 1.42 22.39
N GLU A 229 -19.63 1.60 23.42
CA GLU A 229 -20.31 2.88 23.54
C GLU A 229 -19.25 3.95 23.77
N PRO A 230 -19.08 4.93 22.86
CA PRO A 230 -18.07 5.95 23.05
C PRO A 230 -18.37 6.67 24.36
N THR A 231 -17.34 6.81 25.18
CA THR A 231 -17.42 7.53 26.44
C THR A 231 -17.94 8.94 26.19
N ARG A 232 -18.47 9.60 27.23
CA ARG A 232 -18.92 11.00 27.13
C ARG A 232 -17.84 11.91 26.53
N MET A 233 -16.57 11.63 26.83
CA MET A 233 -15.43 12.39 26.34
C MET A 233 -15.19 12.15 24.84
N GLU A 234 -15.19 10.90 24.38
CA GLU A 234 -15.05 10.56 22.96
C GLU A 234 -16.20 11.11 22.12
N ARG A 235 -17.44 11.07 22.62
CA ARG A 235 -18.59 11.70 21.96
C ARG A 235 -18.45 13.22 21.84
N THR A 236 -17.84 13.84 22.85
CA THR A 236 -17.59 15.30 22.84
C THR A 236 -16.47 15.65 21.86
N ALA A 237 -15.41 14.83 21.79
CA ALA A 237 -14.32 14.98 20.84
C ALA A 237 -14.79 14.77 19.39
N ALA A 238 -15.51 13.69 19.09
CA ALA A 238 -16.06 13.45 17.75
C ALA A 238 -16.99 14.59 17.28
N ARG A 239 -17.83 15.11 18.19
CA ARG A 239 -18.68 16.28 17.92
C ARG A 239 -17.85 17.54 17.67
N HIS A 240 -16.77 17.73 18.42
CA HIS A 240 -15.84 18.84 18.22
C HIS A 240 -15.19 18.75 16.84
N ASP A 241 -14.66 17.59 16.47
CA ASP A 241 -14.03 17.34 15.17
C ASP A 241 -15.02 17.55 14.01
N GLU A 242 -16.26 17.10 14.17
CA GLU A 242 -17.31 17.29 13.17
C GLU A 242 -17.70 18.77 13.02
N ILE A 243 -17.76 19.53 14.11
CA ILE A 243 -17.96 21.00 14.07
C ILE A 243 -16.83 21.67 13.28
N VAL A 244 -15.58 21.31 13.56
CA VAL A 244 -14.40 21.86 12.88
C VAL A 244 -14.40 21.49 11.39
N HIS A 245 -14.71 20.23 11.07
CA HIS A 245 -14.80 19.74 9.72
C HIS A 245 -15.88 20.47 8.91
N LEU A 246 -17.10 20.59 9.44
CA LEU A 246 -18.18 21.31 8.77
C LEU A 246 -17.87 22.80 8.60
N ALA A 247 -17.28 23.43 9.63
CA ALA A 247 -16.85 24.82 9.53
C ALA A 247 -15.72 25.04 8.50
N SER A 248 -14.89 24.02 8.24
CA SER A 248 -13.82 24.09 7.23
C SER A 248 -14.35 24.25 5.80
N PHE A 249 -15.59 23.81 5.53
CA PHE A 249 -16.28 24.04 4.25
C PHE A 249 -16.93 25.43 4.17
N GLY A 250 -16.72 26.31 5.15
CA GLY A 250 -17.24 27.67 5.14
C GLY A 250 -18.69 27.81 5.62
N LEU A 251 -19.28 26.76 6.20
CA LEU A 251 -20.62 26.86 6.79
C LEU A 251 -20.62 27.79 8.02
N SER A 252 -21.70 28.57 8.17
CA SER A 252 -21.90 29.44 9.33
C SER A 252 -22.18 28.61 10.59
N ALA A 253 -21.87 29.18 11.76
CA ALA A 253 -22.11 28.51 13.04
C ALA A 253 -23.59 28.12 13.27
N LEU A 254 -24.51 28.84 12.64
CA LEU A 254 -25.95 28.55 12.69
C LEU A 254 -26.31 27.34 11.84
N GLU A 255 -25.76 27.22 10.64
CA GLU A 255 -25.98 26.07 9.74
C GLU A 255 -25.33 24.80 10.29
N VAL A 256 -24.11 24.90 10.82
CA VAL A 256 -23.43 23.78 11.49
C VAL A 256 -24.23 23.33 12.72
N GLY A 257 -24.71 24.27 13.53
CA GLY A 257 -25.55 23.98 14.69
C GLY A 257 -26.86 23.29 14.33
N ALA A 258 -27.55 23.80 13.31
CA ALA A 258 -28.79 23.21 12.80
C ALA A 258 -28.59 21.78 12.28
N ARG A 259 -27.45 21.51 11.61
CA ARG A 259 -27.14 20.19 11.04
C ARG A 259 -26.78 19.15 12.10
N LEU A 260 -26.10 19.57 13.17
CA LEU A 260 -25.64 18.69 14.25
C LEU A 260 -26.61 18.62 15.45
N GLY A 261 -27.70 19.41 15.43
CA GLY A 261 -28.63 19.49 16.55
C GLY A 261 -28.02 20.12 17.81
N VAL A 262 -27.06 21.03 17.64
CA VAL A 262 -26.37 21.72 18.73
C VAL A 262 -26.53 23.24 18.61
N SER A 263 -26.46 23.94 19.73
CA SER A 263 -26.58 25.41 19.73
C SER A 263 -25.44 26.06 18.94
N SER A 264 -25.77 27.10 18.17
CA SER A 264 -24.78 27.93 17.46
C SER A 264 -23.75 28.55 18.41
N THR A 265 -24.11 28.76 19.67
CA THR A 265 -23.19 29.19 20.74
C THR A 265 -22.13 28.12 21.04
N THR A 266 -22.51 26.84 21.08
CA THR A 266 -21.59 25.71 21.29
C THR A 266 -20.60 25.61 20.13
N VAL A 267 -21.09 25.74 18.89
CA VAL A 267 -20.26 25.78 17.68
C VAL A 267 -19.26 26.94 17.76
N GLY A 268 -19.74 28.14 18.12
CA GLY A 268 -18.89 29.32 18.27
C GLY A 268 -17.80 29.16 19.34
N THR A 269 -18.08 28.48 20.45
CA THR A 269 -17.10 28.22 21.51
C THR A 269 -16.00 27.26 21.06
N VAL A 270 -16.37 26.17 20.38
CA VAL A 270 -15.42 25.22 19.77
C VAL A 270 -14.49 25.94 18.78
N LEU A 271 -15.06 26.70 17.84
CA LEU A 271 -14.26 27.39 16.82
C LEU A 271 -13.35 28.49 17.40
N ARG A 272 -13.73 29.12 18.53
CA ARG A 272 -12.88 30.08 19.23
C ARG A 272 -11.71 29.41 19.93
N ALA A 273 -11.93 28.26 20.58
CA ALA A 273 -10.88 27.48 21.21
C ALA A 273 -9.82 27.07 20.18
N GLU A 274 -10.25 26.52 19.03
CA GLU A 274 -9.38 26.15 17.91
C GLU A 274 -8.56 27.31 17.35
N ARG A 275 -9.18 28.49 17.19
CA ARG A 275 -8.46 29.70 16.75
C ARG A 275 -7.43 30.15 17.78
N ALA A 276 -7.75 30.05 19.08
CA ALA A 276 -6.82 30.41 20.14
C ALA A 276 -5.61 29.46 20.18
N GLU A 277 -5.82 28.16 20.00
CA GLU A 277 -4.76 27.15 19.90
C GLU A 277 -3.88 27.37 18.66
N HIS A 278 -4.47 27.63 17.50
CA HIS A 278 -3.72 27.96 16.28
C HIS A 278 -2.90 29.24 16.41
N VAL A 279 -3.42 30.28 17.08
CA VAL A 279 -2.70 31.53 17.35
C VAL A 279 -1.56 31.31 18.34
N GLY A 280 -1.78 30.50 19.39
CA GLY A 280 -0.74 30.11 20.35
C GLY A 280 0.40 29.34 19.69
N HIS A 281 0.07 28.37 18.81
CA HIS A 281 1.06 27.58 18.10
C HIS A 281 1.88 28.41 17.10
N ARG A 282 1.29 29.43 16.46
CA ARG A 282 2.01 30.40 15.62
C ARG A 282 2.95 31.30 16.42
N ARG A 283 2.51 31.78 17.58
CA ARG A 283 3.35 32.62 18.48
C ARG A 283 4.53 31.83 19.05
N ALA A 284 4.32 30.59 19.47
CA ALA A 284 5.40 29.71 19.93
C ALA A 284 6.45 29.43 18.85
N ARG A 285 6.03 29.34 17.57
CA ARG A 285 6.94 29.20 16.43
C ARG A 285 7.68 30.49 16.09
N SER A 286 7.09 31.67 16.32
CA SER A 286 7.78 32.95 16.09
C SER A 286 8.76 33.32 17.20
N ASP A 287 8.50 32.91 18.45
CA ASP A 287 9.37 33.20 19.60
C ASP A 287 10.58 32.26 19.72
N ALA A 288 10.59 31.17 18.95
CA ALA A 288 11.74 30.28 18.80
C ALA A 288 12.84 30.96 17.97
N ARG A 289 13.62 31.87 18.59
CA ARG A 289 14.86 32.41 17.99
C ARG A 289 15.82 31.26 17.66
N PRO A 290 16.43 31.22 16.45
CA PRO A 290 17.49 30.25 16.16
C PRO A 290 18.67 30.47 17.10
N ARG A 291 19.12 29.39 17.76
CA ARG A 291 20.30 29.37 18.63
C ARG A 291 21.51 29.84 17.81
N PRO A 292 22.27 30.87 18.22
CA PRO A 292 23.45 31.27 17.46
C PRO A 292 24.48 30.12 17.47
N PRO A 293 25.22 29.91 16.37
CA PRO A 293 26.21 28.84 16.29
C PRO A 293 27.32 29.05 17.34
N PRO A 294 27.88 27.97 17.91
CA PRO A 294 28.98 28.08 18.86
C PRO A 294 30.19 28.74 18.20
N ARG A 295 30.77 29.76 18.86
CA ARG A 295 32.00 30.41 18.40
C ARG A 295 33.13 29.38 18.42
N GLY A 296 33.66 29.04 17.24
CA GLY A 296 34.81 28.15 17.11
C GLY A 296 36.05 28.76 17.77
N THR A 297 36.73 27.95 18.58
CA THR A 297 38.07 28.20 19.07
C THR A 297 39.05 28.22 17.90
N ALA A 298 39.77 29.34 17.75
CA ALA A 298 40.86 29.47 16.79
C ALA A 298 42.05 28.55 17.18
N PRO A 299 42.81 28.03 16.20
CA PRO A 299 44.00 27.23 16.47
C PRO A 299 45.12 28.10 17.04
N GLY A 300 45.76 27.61 18.12
CA GLY A 300 46.87 28.27 18.78
C GLY A 300 48.06 28.46 17.84
N ALA A 301 48.48 29.71 17.70
CA ALA A 301 49.76 30.08 17.14
C ALA A 301 50.88 29.75 18.15
N ALA A 302 51.93 29.08 17.68
CA ALA A 302 53.17 28.90 18.41
C ALA A 302 53.86 30.26 18.63
N PRO A 303 54.47 30.50 19.82
CA PRO A 303 55.33 31.65 20.02
C PRO A 303 56.76 31.33 19.59
N ASP A 304 57.35 32.29 18.89
CA ASP A 304 58.77 32.35 18.53
C ASP A 304 59.49 33.29 19.53
N ARG A 305 60.70 32.88 19.93
CA ARG A 305 61.86 33.66 20.45
C ARG A 305 62.15 33.84 21.96
N ASP A 306 63.31 33.26 22.32
CA ASP A 306 64.52 33.83 22.96
C ASP A 306 64.45 34.54 24.33
N TYR A 307 65.13 33.97 25.34
CA TYR A 307 66.32 34.55 26.03
C TYR A 307 66.82 33.65 27.18
N ALA A 308 68.15 33.66 27.39
CA ALA A 308 69.01 32.99 28.38
C ALA A 308 69.54 31.59 28.03
#